data_AF-A0A1H9NBZ2-F1
#
_entry.id   AF-A0A1H9NBZ2-F1
#
_cell.length_a   1.000
_cell.length_b   1.000
_cell.length_c   1.000
_cell.angle_alpha   90.00
_cell.angle_beta   90.00
_cell.angle_gamma   90.00
#
_symmetry.space_group_name_H-M   'P 1'
#
loop_
_entity.id
_entity.type
_entity.pdbx_description
1 polymer ?
#
loop_
_entity_poly.entity_id
_entity_poly.type
_entity_poly.pdbx_seq_one_letter_code
_entity_poly.pdbx_strand_id
1 'polypeptide(L)'
;MWQLVPGLVSSAAISFRSLNHPDRYLRHVDYAFVLAVNDGSSAFAADATFHRVAGLADSAWTSFCSHNFPDRHIRGSGYALRIDPISTGSAAADRHDATFRIGY
;
A
#
# COMPACT_ATOMS: atom_id res chain seq x y z
N MET A 1 0.07 14.70 -2.91
CA MET A 1 -0.87 13.95 -3.77
C MET A 1 -0.11 12.79 -4.41
N TRP A 2 -0.76 11.66 -4.68
CA TRP A 2 -0.13 10.43 -5.16
C TRP A 2 -0.71 10.02 -6.50
N GLN A 3 0.15 9.52 -7.38
CA GLN A 3 -0.23 8.88 -8.64
C GLN A 3 -0.08 7.37 -8.48
N LEU A 4 -1.13 6.62 -8.82
CA LEU A 4 -1.03 5.17 -8.95
C LEU A 4 -0.39 4.87 -10.31
N VAL A 5 0.72 4.13 -10.28
CA VAL A 5 1.44 3.68 -11.47
C VAL A 5 1.52 2.14 -11.46
N PRO A 6 1.81 1.48 -12.60
CA PRO A 6 2.09 0.05 -12.61
C PRO A 6 3.17 -0.32 -11.57
N GLY A 7 2.99 -1.46 -10.91
CA GLY A 7 3.88 -1.91 -9.85
C GLY A 7 5.32 -2.11 -10.34
N LEU A 8 6.29 -1.77 -9.49
CA LEU A 8 7.72 -1.87 -9.83
C LEU A 8 8.17 -3.33 -10.02
N VAL A 9 7.52 -4.29 -9.36
CA VAL A 9 7.77 -5.73 -9.56
C VAL A 9 6.90 -6.34 -10.66
N SER A 10 5.66 -5.88 -10.80
CA SER A 10 4.68 -6.43 -11.74
C SER A 10 3.67 -5.39 -12.18
N SER A 11 3.39 -5.33 -13.48
CA SER A 11 2.40 -4.43 -14.06
C SER A 11 0.94 -4.78 -13.69
N ALA A 12 0.69 -5.96 -13.12
CA ALA A 12 -0.61 -6.34 -12.58
C ALA A 12 -0.86 -5.76 -11.17
N ALA A 13 0.21 -5.32 -10.50
CA ALA A 13 0.18 -4.64 -9.22
C ALA A 13 0.30 -3.11 -9.42
N ILE A 14 0.32 -2.37 -8.31
CA ILE A 14 0.47 -0.91 -8.32
C ILE A 14 1.61 -0.45 -7.42
N SER A 15 2.12 0.75 -7.72
CA SER A 15 3.00 1.51 -6.84
C SER A 15 2.49 2.94 -6.71
N PHE A 16 2.74 3.57 -5.55
CA PHE A 16 2.33 4.94 -5.29
C PHE A 16 3.49 5.90 -5.53
N ARG A 17 3.43 6.66 -6.62
CA ARG A 17 4.42 7.67 -6.99
C ARG A 17 4.01 9.04 -6.45
N SER A 18 4.94 9.79 -5.89
CA SER A 18 4.65 11.17 -5.47
C SER A 18 4.47 12.07 -6.69
N LEU A 19 3.40 12.86 -6.72
CA LEU A 19 3.20 13.87 -7.76
C LEU A 19 4.14 15.07 -7.60
N ASN A 20 4.50 15.39 -6.36
CA ASN A 20 5.37 16.53 -6.06
C ASN A 20 6.87 16.17 -6.24
N HIS A 21 7.20 14.89 -6.12
CA HIS A 21 8.55 14.35 -6.26
C HIS A 21 8.51 13.10 -7.15
N PRO A 22 8.49 13.27 -8.48
CA PRO A 22 8.27 12.16 -9.42
C PRO A 22 9.39 11.10 -9.39
N ASP A 23 10.51 11.36 -8.74
CA ASP A 23 11.60 10.40 -8.47
C ASP A 23 11.33 9.49 -7.26
N ARG A 24 10.25 9.73 -6.51
CA ARG A 24 9.97 9.09 -5.22
C ARG A 24 8.69 8.27 -5.20
N TYR A 25 8.75 7.19 -4.43
CA TYR A 25 7.67 6.24 -4.23
C TYR A 25 7.40 6.04 -2.75
N LEU A 26 6.14 5.74 -2.44
CA LEU A 26 5.75 5.27 -1.13
C LEU A 26 6.14 3.80 -1.01
N ARG A 27 6.94 3.45 0.00
CA ARG A 27 7.35 2.07 0.31
C ARG A 27 7.27 1.82 1.80
N HIS A 28 7.19 0.56 2.20
CA HIS A 28 7.31 0.22 3.61
C HIS A 28 8.78 -0.03 4.03
N VAL A 29 9.10 0.32 5.28
CA VAL A 29 10.36 0.04 6.00
C VAL A 29 9.97 -0.25 7.43
N ASP A 30 10.38 -1.40 7.97
CA ASP A 30 9.97 -1.85 9.31
C ASP A 30 8.44 -1.72 9.50
N TYR A 31 7.73 -2.07 8.44
CA TYR A 31 6.27 -1.99 8.29
C TYR A 31 5.67 -0.57 8.30
N ALA A 32 6.48 0.49 8.44
CA ALA A 32 6.05 1.88 8.35
C ALA A 32 6.23 2.42 6.94
N PHE A 33 5.34 3.30 6.48
CA PHE A 33 5.52 3.93 5.17
C PHE A 33 6.49 5.11 5.20
N VAL A 34 7.39 5.12 4.23
CA VAL A 34 8.33 6.21 3.98
C VAL A 34 8.27 6.63 2.51
N LEU A 35 8.61 7.89 2.25
CA LEU A 35 8.80 8.40 0.89
C LEU A 35 10.28 8.30 0.53
N ALA A 36 10.63 7.43 -0.42
CA ALA A 36 12.01 7.16 -0.78
C ALA A 36 12.24 7.26 -2.30
N VAL A 37 13.46 7.63 -2.69
CA VAL A 37 13.91 7.60 -4.10
C VAL A 37 14.07 6.15 -4.50
N ASN A 38 13.59 5.79 -5.69
CA ASN A 38 13.79 4.45 -6.24
C ASN A 38 15.28 4.24 -6.57
N ASP A 39 15.91 3.31 -5.85
CA ASP A 39 17.33 2.96 -6.03
C ASP A 39 17.56 1.85 -7.07
N GLY A 40 16.48 1.34 -7.68
CA GLY A 40 16.53 0.27 -8.68
C GLY A 40 16.70 -1.13 -8.09
N SER A 41 16.76 -1.27 -6.76
CA SER A 41 16.89 -2.57 -6.11
C SER A 41 15.57 -3.36 -6.17
N SER A 42 15.69 -4.69 -6.22
CA SER A 42 14.53 -5.59 -6.14
C SER A 42 13.81 -5.48 -4.79
N ALA A 43 14.55 -5.22 -3.71
CA ALA A 43 14.00 -4.99 -2.38
C ALA A 43 13.12 -3.73 -2.36
N PHE A 44 13.62 -2.61 -2.89
CA PHE A 44 12.82 -1.39 -3.02
C PHE A 44 11.55 -1.63 -3.85
N ALA A 45 11.70 -2.29 -5.01
CA ALA A 45 10.57 -2.60 -5.87
C ALA A 45 9.51 -3.42 -5.13
N ALA A 46 9.93 -4.44 -4.38
CA ALA A 46 9.04 -5.28 -3.58
C ALA A 46 8.34 -4.51 -2.46
N ASP A 47 9.06 -3.65 -1.73
CA ASP A 47 8.52 -2.82 -0.65
C ASP A 47 7.54 -1.75 -1.12
N ALA A 48 7.68 -1.31 -2.37
CA ALA A 48 6.87 -0.26 -2.99
C ALA A 48 5.75 -0.81 -3.89
N THR A 49 5.55 -2.14 -3.96
CA THR A 49 4.54 -2.78 -4.81
C THR A 49 3.39 -3.34 -3.97
N PHE A 50 2.16 -3.03 -4.37
CA PHE A 50 0.94 -3.43 -3.68
C PHE A 50 -0.11 -3.98 -4.66
N HIS A 51 -0.84 -4.99 -4.24
CA HIS A 51 -1.97 -5.56 -4.99
C HIS A 51 -3.27 -4.92 -4.52
N ARG A 52 -4.08 -4.47 -5.46
CA ARG A 52 -5.44 -3.99 -5.17
C ARG A 52 -6.34 -5.19 -4.94
N VAL A 53 -6.99 -5.21 -3.78
CA VAL A 53 -7.97 -6.22 -3.40
C VAL A 53 -9.28 -5.54 -3.01
N ALA A 54 -10.36 -6.32 -2.97
CA ALA A 54 -11.64 -5.84 -2.44
C ALA A 54 -11.44 -5.33 -1.00
N GLY A 55 -12.12 -4.25 -0.64
CA GLY A 55 -11.99 -3.66 0.68
C GLY A 55 -12.37 -4.63 1.80
N LEU A 56 -11.54 -4.69 2.84
CA LEU A 56 -11.74 -5.61 3.97
C LEU A 56 -12.93 -5.22 4.86
N ALA A 57 -13.32 -3.95 4.87
CA ALA A 57 -14.53 -3.48 5.55
C ALA A 57 -15.74 -3.32 4.60
N ASP A 58 -15.49 -2.97 3.34
CA ASP A 58 -16.51 -2.80 2.30
C ASP A 58 -15.92 -3.23 0.95
N SER A 59 -16.49 -4.28 0.38
CA SER A 59 -16.05 -4.84 -0.91
C SER A 59 -16.18 -3.89 -2.10
N ALA A 60 -16.98 -2.82 -1.99
CA ALA A 60 -17.09 -1.79 -3.02
C ALA A 60 -15.89 -0.82 -3.04
N TRP A 61 -15.05 -0.84 -2.00
CA TRP A 61 -13.86 -0.01 -1.88
C TRP A 61 -12.60 -0.84 -2.10
N THR A 62 -11.41 -0.27 -1.90
CA THR A 62 -10.14 -0.94 -2.16
C THR A 62 -9.32 -1.08 -0.90
N SER A 63 -8.78 -2.27 -0.66
CA SER A 63 -7.66 -2.49 0.25
C SER A 63 -6.39 -2.78 -0.56
N PHE A 64 -5.23 -2.53 0.02
CA PHE A 64 -3.94 -2.70 -0.66
C PHE A 64 -3.10 -3.74 0.09
N CYS A 65 -2.86 -4.88 -0.53
CA CYS A 65 -2.06 -5.97 0.01
C CYS A 65 -0.59 -5.80 -0.42
N SER A 66 0.36 -5.98 0.49
CA SER A 66 1.79 -5.90 0.16
C SER A 66 2.22 -7.05 -0.76
N HIS A 67 3.10 -6.75 -1.73
CA HIS A 67 3.63 -7.77 -2.63
C HIS A 67 4.54 -8.77 -1.90
N ASN A 68 5.46 -8.29 -1.05
CA ASN A 68 6.41 -9.13 -0.33
C ASN A 68 5.92 -9.62 1.05
N PHE A 69 4.83 -9.06 1.57
CA PHE A 69 4.15 -9.54 2.78
C PHE A 69 2.65 -9.75 2.49
N PRO A 70 2.26 -10.86 1.84
CA PRO A 70 0.89 -11.06 1.36
C PRO A 70 -0.18 -11.17 2.45
N ASP A 71 0.22 -11.41 3.70
CA ASP A 71 -0.67 -11.38 4.86
C ASP A 71 -0.96 -9.96 5.36
N ARG A 72 -0.26 -8.94 4.83
CA ARG A 72 -0.31 -7.56 5.33
C ARG A 72 -0.99 -6.60 4.36
N HIS A 73 -1.75 -5.68 4.94
CA HIS A 73 -2.48 -4.64 4.23
C HIS A 73 -2.07 -3.25 4.72
N ILE A 74 -2.08 -2.28 3.80
CA ILE A 74 -1.94 -0.87 4.15
C ILE A 74 -3.06 -0.49 5.10
N ARG A 75 -2.72 0.15 6.23
CA ARG A 75 -3.69 0.75 7.14
C ARG A 75 -3.21 2.07 7.74
N GLY A 76 -4.16 2.93 8.10
CA GLY A 76 -3.90 4.07 8.97
C GLY A 76 -3.95 3.66 10.45
N SER A 77 -2.92 3.95 11.23
CA SER A 77 -2.87 3.66 12.67
C SER A 77 -2.14 4.77 13.41
N GLY A 78 -2.78 5.39 14.40
CA GLY A 78 -2.11 6.36 15.27
C GLY A 78 -1.42 7.49 14.49
N TYR A 79 -2.09 8.04 13.48
CA TYR A 79 -1.57 9.08 12.56
C TYR A 79 -0.41 8.64 11.64
N ALA A 80 -0.05 7.35 11.62
CA ALA A 80 0.93 6.80 10.71
C ALA A 80 0.26 5.87 9.69
N LEU A 81 0.86 5.79 8.49
CA LEU A 81 0.52 4.75 7.52
C LEU A 81 1.48 3.57 7.69
N ARG A 82 0.95 2.35 7.79
CA ARG A 82 1.72 1.13 8.02
C ARG A 82 1.17 -0.06 7.24
N ILE A 83 1.89 -1.17 7.21
CA ILE A 83 1.38 -2.48 6.78
C ILE A 83 1.26 -3.44 7.97
N ASP A 84 0.05 -3.92 8.26
CA ASP A 84 -0.19 -4.87 9.36
C ASP A 84 -0.95 -6.11 8.86
N PRO A 85 -0.88 -7.24 9.58
CA PRO A 85 -1.65 -8.43 9.26
C PRO A 85 -3.14 -8.17 9.51
N ILE A 86 -3.93 -8.08 8.45
CA ILE A 86 -5.36 -7.80 8.52
C ILE A 86 -6.09 -8.75 7.59
N SER A 87 -7.12 -9.38 8.12
CA SER A 87 -8.00 -10.29 7.38
C SER A 87 -9.46 -9.90 7.61
N THR A 88 -10.38 -10.60 6.96
CA THR A 88 -11.83 -10.46 7.21
C THR A 88 -12.22 -10.79 8.66
N GLY A 89 -11.41 -11.57 9.38
CA GLY A 89 -11.60 -11.89 10.80
C GLY A 89 -11.01 -10.87 11.79
N SER A 90 -10.23 -9.88 11.33
CA SER A 90 -9.67 -8.83 12.20
C SER A 90 -10.75 -7.89 12.75
N ALA A 91 -10.43 -7.05 13.74
CA ALA A 91 -11.40 -6.11 14.30
C ALA A 91 -11.97 -5.15 13.23
N ALA A 92 -13.23 -4.72 13.38
CA ALA A 92 -13.88 -3.87 12.39
C ALA A 92 -13.14 -2.54 12.16
N ALA A 93 -12.59 -1.96 13.22
CA ALA A 93 -11.76 -0.75 13.14
C ALA A 93 -10.53 -0.97 12.25
N ASP A 94 -9.78 -2.07 12.45
CA ASP A 94 -8.59 -2.37 11.64
C ASP A 94 -8.94 -2.55 10.16
N ARG A 95 -10.07 -3.20 9.87
CA ARG A 95 -10.55 -3.37 8.50
C ARG A 95 -10.94 -2.04 7.87
N HIS A 96 -11.57 -1.14 8.62
CA HIS A 96 -11.91 0.20 8.17
C HIS A 96 -10.66 1.03 7.89
N ASP A 97 -9.69 1.00 8.80
CA ASP A 97 -8.40 1.66 8.66
C ASP A 97 -7.60 1.18 7.44
N ALA A 98 -7.88 -0.03 6.97
CA ALA A 98 -7.27 -0.65 5.80
C ALA A 98 -8.11 -0.56 4.50
N THR A 99 -9.24 0.14 4.53
CA THR A 99 -10.16 0.24 3.39
C THR A 99 -10.24 1.69 2.90
N PHE A 100 -9.88 1.90 1.63
CA PHE A 100 -9.70 3.24 1.05
C PHE A 100 -10.63 3.48 -0.13
N ARG A 101 -11.14 4.72 -0.21
CA ARG A 101 -11.76 5.25 -1.43
C ARG A 101 -10.68 5.86 -2.31
N ILE A 102 -10.65 5.47 -3.59
CA ILE A 102 -9.77 6.06 -4.57
C ILE A 102 -10.56 7.17 -5.29
N GLY A 103 -10.14 8.42 -5.11
CA GLY A 103 -10.65 9.56 -5.87
C GLY A 103 -9.85 9.74 -7.16
N TYR A 104 -10.54 10.03 -8.25
CA TYR A 104 -9.98 10.37 -9.57
C TYR A 104 -10.00 11.89 -9.79
#